data_AF-A0A966PPB3-F1
#
_entry.id   AF-A0A966PPB3-F1
#
_cell.length_a   1.000
_cell.length_b   1.000
_cell.length_c   1.000
_cell.angle_alpha   90.00
_cell.angle_beta   90.00
_cell.angle_gamma   90.00
#
_symmetry.space_group_name_H-M   'P 1'
#
loop_
_entity.id
_entity.type
_entity.pdbx_description
1 polymer ?
#
loop_
_entity_poly.entity_id
_entity_poly.type
_entity_poly.pdbx_seq_one_letter_code
_entity_poly.pdbx_strand_id
1 'polypeptide(L)'
;MSDIVTYSTEGRIGLITLNRPDARNAINGDVARGVEAAIDQLEADDSVWVGILTANTEGQERPVFCAGADLKAINSGQAADLNTKRGGFAGFVYRERRKPIIVAVDGLATAGGCEIVLAA
;
A
#
# COMPACT_ATOMS: atom_id res chain seq x y z
N MET A 1 18.13 -5.51 -4.65
CA MET A 1 16.90 -5.83 -3.91
C MET A 1 15.83 -4.91 -4.45
N SER A 2 14.70 -5.45 -4.90
CA SER A 2 13.56 -4.64 -5.34
C SER A 2 12.92 -4.00 -4.13
N ASP A 3 12.63 -2.69 -4.18
CA ASP A 3 11.89 -2.00 -3.12
C ASP A 3 10.48 -2.58 -3.00
N ILE A 4 10.04 -2.90 -1.78
CA ILE A 4 8.76 -3.58 -1.50
C ILE A 4 7.52 -2.67 -1.63
N VAL A 5 7.73 -1.36 -1.67
CA VAL A 5 6.77 -0.32 -2.01
C VAL A 5 7.55 0.71 -2.82
N THR A 6 7.05 1.09 -3.99
CA THR A 6 7.68 2.12 -4.82
C THR A 6 6.78 3.35 -4.93
N TYR A 7 7.40 4.51 -5.15
CA TYR A 7 6.73 5.76 -5.47
C TYR A 7 7.37 6.37 -6.71
N SER A 8 6.57 6.73 -7.70
CA SER A 8 7.01 7.47 -8.89
C SER A 8 5.98 8.53 -9.24
N THR A 9 6.36 9.47 -10.11
CA THR A 9 5.47 10.55 -10.57
C THR A 9 5.35 10.55 -12.08
N GLU A 10 4.12 10.68 -12.58
CA GLU A 10 3.82 10.87 -14.00
C GLU A 10 2.94 12.12 -14.17
N GLY A 11 3.57 13.23 -14.59
CA GLY A 11 2.91 14.52 -14.64
C GLY A 11 2.42 14.95 -13.25
N ARG A 12 1.10 15.00 -13.05
CA ARG A 12 0.46 15.42 -11.78
C ARG A 12 -0.02 14.23 -10.94
N ILE A 13 0.40 13.02 -11.29
CA ILE A 13 -0.04 11.77 -10.67
C ILE A 13 1.14 11.16 -9.90
N GLY A 14 0.95 10.88 -8.62
CA GLY A 14 1.88 10.08 -7.83
C GLY A 14 1.43 8.62 -7.81
N LEU A 15 2.26 7.72 -8.31
CA LEU A 15 1.99 6.29 -8.38
C LEU A 15 2.69 5.58 -7.22
N ILE A 16 1.89 5.01 -6.32
CA ILE A 16 2.32 4.17 -5.19
C ILE A 16 2.05 2.72 -5.57
N THR A 17 3.08 1.86 -5.57
CA THR A 17 2.92 0.44 -5.94
C THR A 17 3.31 -0.48 -4.78
N LEU A 18 2.38 -1.33 -4.33
CA LEU A 18 2.73 -2.48 -3.48
C LEU A 18 3.54 -3.48 -4.31
N ASN A 19 4.75 -3.82 -3.87
CA ASN A 19 5.71 -4.58 -4.69
C ASN A 19 6.25 -5.82 -3.96
N ARG A 20 5.32 -6.66 -3.48
CA ARG A 20 5.58 -8.00 -2.93
C ARG A 20 4.70 -9.04 -3.64
N PRO A 21 4.82 -9.23 -4.97
CA PRO A 21 3.96 -10.14 -5.72
C PRO A 21 4.02 -11.59 -5.21
N ASP A 22 5.19 -12.08 -4.78
CA ASP A 22 5.37 -13.44 -4.23
C ASP A 22 4.58 -13.69 -2.93
N ALA A 23 4.33 -12.62 -2.17
CA ALA A 23 3.51 -12.66 -0.96
C ALA A 23 2.08 -12.16 -1.22
N ARG A 24 1.65 -12.06 -2.49
CA ARG A 24 0.35 -11.51 -2.91
C ARG A 24 0.09 -10.13 -2.27
N ASN A 25 1.15 -9.33 -2.17
CA ASN A 25 1.16 -7.99 -1.60
C ASN A 25 0.56 -7.92 -0.18
N ALA A 26 0.74 -8.98 0.61
CA ALA A 26 0.35 -8.98 2.02
C ALA A 26 1.10 -7.89 2.82
N ILE A 27 0.42 -7.31 3.80
CA ILE A 27 0.92 -6.20 4.61
C ILE A 27 1.75 -6.74 5.77
N ASN A 28 3.04 -6.46 5.73
CA ASN A 28 3.95 -6.55 6.87
C ASN A 28 4.35 -5.12 7.31
N GLY A 29 5.22 -5.02 8.31
CA GLY A 29 5.64 -3.72 8.81
C GLY A 29 6.40 -2.85 7.82
N ASP A 30 7.21 -3.45 6.95
CA ASP A 30 7.95 -2.68 5.96
C ASP A 30 7.01 -2.13 4.87
N VAL A 31 6.00 -2.90 4.44
CA VAL A 31 4.97 -2.40 3.52
C VAL A 31 4.18 -1.27 4.16
N ALA A 32 3.75 -1.41 5.42
CA ALA A 32 2.99 -0.38 6.12
C ALA A 32 3.77 0.94 6.23
N ARG A 33 5.05 0.87 6.61
CA ARG A 33 5.94 2.05 6.64
C ARG A 33 6.19 2.63 5.25
N GLY A 34 6.39 1.77 4.24
CA GLY A 34 6.63 2.19 2.86
C GLY A 34 5.46 2.96 2.26
N VAL A 35 4.23 2.48 2.47
CA VAL A 35 3.01 3.17 2.02
C VAL A 35 2.83 4.51 2.75
N GLU A 36 2.99 4.54 4.06
CA GLU A 36 2.93 5.79 4.85
C GLU A 36 3.95 6.83 4.35
N ALA A 37 5.17 6.40 4.03
CA ALA A 37 6.22 7.28 3.50
C ALA A 37 5.93 7.73 2.06
N ALA A 38 5.32 6.88 1.22
CA ALA A 38 4.90 7.27 -0.12
C ALA A 38 3.78 8.31 -0.10
N ILE A 39 2.85 8.21 0.88
CA ILE A 39 1.83 9.26 1.11
C ILE A 39 2.50 10.55 1.61
N ASP A 40 3.52 10.49 2.47
CA ASP A 40 4.27 11.69 2.87
C ASP A 40 4.89 12.39 1.66
N GLN A 41 5.49 11.63 0.72
CA GLN A 41 6.04 12.18 -0.52
C GLN A 41 4.95 12.78 -1.42
N LEU A 42 3.82 12.08 -1.59
CA LEU A 42 2.66 12.57 -2.34
C LEU A 42 2.16 13.90 -1.79
N GLU A 43 1.96 14.00 -0.47
CA GLU A 43 1.42 15.19 0.17
C GLU A 43 2.38 16.38 0.12
N ALA A 44 3.69 16.14 0.18
CA ALA A 44 4.72 17.19 0.18
C ALA A 44 4.97 17.83 -1.20
N ASP A 45 4.62 17.17 -2.30
CA ASP A 45 4.90 17.66 -3.66
C ASP A 45 3.73 18.43 -4.27
N ASP A 46 3.77 19.76 -4.22
CA ASP A 46 2.71 20.64 -4.76
C ASP A 46 2.46 20.48 -6.27
N SER A 47 3.37 19.85 -7.03
CA SER A 47 3.16 19.55 -8.45
C SER A 47 2.26 18.32 -8.67
N VAL A 48 2.12 17.45 -7.67
CA VAL A 48 1.28 16.25 -7.68
C VAL A 48 -0.09 16.55 -7.08
N TRP A 49 -1.15 16.16 -7.80
CA TRP A 49 -2.55 16.47 -7.45
C TRP A 49 -3.33 15.25 -6.97
N VAL A 50 -3.01 14.06 -7.50
CA VAL A 50 -3.73 12.82 -7.23
C VAL A 50 -2.72 11.70 -6.97
N GLY A 51 -3.02 10.84 -5.99
CA GLY A 51 -2.31 9.58 -5.81
C GLY A 51 -3.04 8.42 -6.48
N ILE A 52 -2.30 7.45 -7.01
CA ILE A 52 -2.83 6.13 -7.37
C ILE A 52 -2.10 5.10 -6.53
N LEU A 53 -2.82 4.32 -5.73
CA LEU A 53 -2.29 3.14 -5.05
C LEU A 53 -2.65 1.90 -5.87
N THR A 54 -1.65 1.21 -6.38
CA THR A 54 -1.78 -0.04 -7.14
C THR A 54 -0.88 -1.13 -6.57
N ALA A 55 -0.87 -2.29 -7.20
CA ALA A 55 -0.06 -3.43 -6.79
C ALA A 55 0.64 -4.07 -7.99
N ASN A 56 1.90 -4.44 -7.81
CA ASN A 56 2.59 -5.33 -8.72
C ASN A 56 2.00 -6.74 -8.57
N THR A 57 1.43 -7.28 -9.65
CA THR A 57 0.89 -8.63 -9.73
C THR A 57 1.66 -9.51 -10.74
N GLU A 58 2.87 -9.11 -11.12
CA GLU A 58 3.74 -9.88 -12.02
C GLU A 58 3.95 -11.31 -11.50
N GLY A 59 3.96 -12.27 -12.43
CA GLY A 59 4.11 -13.69 -12.11
C GLY A 59 2.86 -14.37 -11.51
N GLN A 60 1.76 -13.64 -11.28
CA GLN A 60 0.53 -14.24 -10.77
C GLN A 60 -0.40 -14.66 -11.92
N GLU A 61 -0.83 -15.93 -11.93
CA GLU A 61 -1.86 -16.41 -12.87
C GLU A 61 -3.23 -15.75 -12.61
N ARG A 62 -3.56 -15.56 -11.33
CA ARG A 62 -4.75 -14.80 -10.88
C ARG A 62 -4.26 -13.62 -10.03
N PRO A 63 -4.42 -12.38 -10.52
CA PRO A 63 -3.98 -11.18 -9.81
C PRO A 63 -4.60 -11.05 -8.42
N VAL A 64 -3.80 -10.56 -7.48
CA VAL A 64 -4.20 -10.19 -6.12
C VAL A 64 -3.58 -8.84 -5.81
N PHE A 65 -4.43 -7.82 -5.71
CA PHE A 65 -4.05 -6.48 -5.27
C PHE A 65 -3.42 -6.53 -3.87
N CYS A 66 -4.12 -7.13 -2.89
CA CYS A 66 -3.62 -7.30 -1.54
C CYS A 66 -4.37 -8.43 -0.81
N ALA A 67 -3.62 -9.38 -0.28
CA ALA A 67 -4.16 -10.50 0.51
C ALA A 67 -4.52 -10.12 1.96
N GLY A 68 -4.31 -8.87 2.38
CA GLY A 68 -4.51 -8.40 3.75
C GLY A 68 -3.26 -8.57 4.61
N ALA A 69 -3.44 -8.85 5.90
CA ALA A 69 -2.34 -8.97 6.85
C ALA A 69 -1.40 -10.15 6.51
N ASP A 70 -0.09 -9.92 6.62
CA ASP A 70 0.91 -10.99 6.50
C ASP A 70 0.88 -11.89 7.75
N LEU A 71 0.20 -13.03 7.63
CA LEU A 71 0.06 -13.98 8.74
C LEU A 71 1.40 -14.58 9.20
N LYS A 72 2.42 -14.62 8.32
CA LYS A 72 3.75 -15.09 8.73
C LYS A 72 4.43 -14.07 9.65
N ALA A 73 4.29 -12.78 9.34
CA ALA A 73 4.77 -11.69 10.19
C ALA A 73 4.01 -11.63 11.53
N ILE A 74 2.70 -11.89 11.53
CA ILE A 74 1.93 -12.01 12.77
C ILE A 74 2.46 -13.16 13.63
N ASN A 75 2.68 -14.32 13.02
CA ASN A 75 3.16 -15.51 13.73
C ASN A 75 4.61 -15.37 14.24
N SER A 76 5.41 -14.46 13.67
CA SER A 76 6.75 -14.09 14.18
C SER A 76 6.73 -13.01 15.27
N GLY A 77 5.54 -12.59 15.74
CA GLY A 77 5.40 -11.59 16.80
C GLY A 77 5.40 -10.14 16.31
N GLN A 78 5.29 -9.91 15.00
CA GLN A 78 5.37 -8.57 14.40
C GLN A 78 3.99 -7.99 14.08
N ALA A 79 2.93 -8.49 14.72
CA ALA A 79 1.54 -8.06 14.47
C ALA A 79 1.33 -6.55 14.64
N ALA A 80 2.02 -5.94 15.61
CA ALA A 80 1.94 -4.50 15.86
C ALA A 80 2.48 -3.67 14.68
N ASP A 81 3.50 -4.17 13.98
CA ASP A 81 4.20 -3.43 12.94
C ASP A 81 3.34 -3.24 11.67
N LEU A 82 2.28 -4.03 11.50
CA LEU A 82 1.34 -3.89 10.38
C LEU A 82 0.56 -2.57 10.44
N ASN A 83 0.61 -1.88 11.59
CA ASN A 83 0.00 -0.58 11.82
C ASN A 83 1.09 0.47 12.01
N THR A 84 0.98 1.60 11.30
CA THR A 84 1.76 2.79 11.66
C THR A 84 0.98 3.66 12.62
N LYS A 85 1.68 4.54 13.34
CA LYS A 85 1.04 5.45 14.32
C LYS A 85 0.06 6.44 13.66
N ARG A 86 0.37 6.94 12.46
CA ARG A 86 -0.43 7.94 11.75
C ARG A 86 -1.45 7.32 10.79
N GLY A 87 -1.10 6.20 10.17
CA GLY A 87 -1.89 5.59 9.10
C GLY A 87 -2.67 4.36 9.50
N GLY A 88 -2.45 3.78 10.69
CA GLY A 88 -3.08 2.53 11.08
C GLY A 88 -2.65 1.39 10.15
N PHE A 89 -3.57 0.46 9.86
CA PHE A 89 -3.28 -0.69 9.02
C PHE A 89 -2.73 -0.27 7.66
N ALA A 90 -1.64 -0.92 7.24
CA ALA A 90 -0.90 -0.63 6.01
C ALA A 90 -0.34 0.80 5.92
N GLY A 91 -0.32 1.56 7.01
CA GLY A 91 0.04 2.98 6.97
C GLY A 91 -0.94 3.83 6.15
N PHE A 92 -2.15 3.30 5.90
CA PHE A 92 -3.10 3.84 4.93
C PHE A 92 -4.50 4.04 5.54
N VAL A 93 -5.07 3.06 6.23
CA VAL A 93 -6.52 3.03 6.53
C VAL A 93 -7.02 4.26 7.32
N TYR A 94 -6.21 4.79 8.23
CA TYR A 94 -6.56 5.98 9.03
C TYR A 94 -5.73 7.21 8.68
N ARG A 95 -4.98 7.15 7.58
CA ARG A 95 -4.06 8.21 7.24
C ARG A 95 -4.82 9.46 6.79
N GLU A 96 -4.60 10.57 7.50
CA GLU A 96 -5.06 11.88 7.06
C GLU A 96 -4.32 12.33 5.79
N ARG A 97 -5.06 12.85 4.82
CA ARG A 97 -4.58 13.28 3.50
C ARG A 97 -5.36 14.50 3.03
N ARG A 98 -4.70 15.39 2.28
CA ARG A 98 -5.34 16.53 1.61
C ARG A 98 -5.57 16.25 0.13
N LYS A 99 -4.73 15.42 -0.49
CA LYS A 99 -4.86 15.03 -1.90
C LYS A 99 -5.65 13.71 -2.00
N PRO A 100 -6.57 13.59 -2.97
CA PRO A 100 -7.32 12.35 -3.16
C PRO A 100 -6.39 11.22 -3.63
N ILE A 101 -6.69 9.99 -3.21
CA ILE A 101 -6.02 8.78 -3.68
C ILE A 101 -7.05 7.86 -4.32
N ILE A 102 -6.72 7.33 -5.50
CA ILE A 102 -7.49 6.28 -6.18
C ILE A 102 -6.79 4.95 -5.92
N VAL A 103 -7.52 3.94 -5.45
CA VAL A 103 -6.98 2.58 -5.34
C VAL A 103 -7.34 1.81 -6.60
N ALA A 104 -6.32 1.45 -7.39
CA ALA A 104 -6.46 0.64 -8.59
C ALA A 104 -6.30 -0.84 -8.24
N VAL A 105 -7.43 -1.56 -8.20
CA VAL A 105 -7.49 -2.94 -7.72
C VAL A 105 -7.45 -3.92 -8.89
N ASP A 106 -6.31 -4.59 -9.07
CA ASP A 106 -6.20 -5.75 -9.95
C ASP A 106 -6.46 -7.06 -9.19
N GLY A 107 -7.60 -7.68 -9.46
CA GLY A 107 -8.00 -8.95 -8.86
C GLY A 107 -8.50 -8.83 -7.42
N LEU A 108 -8.05 -9.72 -6.52
CA LEU A 108 -8.61 -9.79 -5.17
C LEU A 108 -8.02 -8.75 -4.21
N ALA A 109 -8.89 -8.10 -3.44
CA ALA A 109 -8.57 -7.32 -2.24
C ALA A 109 -9.27 -7.98 -1.04
N THR A 110 -8.53 -8.75 -0.24
CA THR A 110 -9.10 -9.62 0.81
C THR A 110 -8.79 -9.10 2.21
N ALA A 111 -9.74 -9.21 3.14
CA ALA A 111 -9.59 -8.80 4.53
C ALA A 111 -9.07 -7.35 4.64
N GLY A 112 -7.89 -7.12 5.22
CA GLY A 112 -7.27 -5.79 5.28
C GLY A 112 -6.97 -5.17 3.92
N GLY A 113 -6.83 -5.96 2.86
CA GLY A 113 -6.79 -5.44 1.49
C GLY A 113 -8.07 -4.71 1.11
N CYS A 114 -9.24 -5.18 1.58
CA CYS A 114 -10.52 -4.50 1.40
C CYS A 114 -10.62 -3.21 2.25
N GLU A 115 -10.05 -3.20 3.46
CA GLU A 115 -9.96 -1.98 4.27
C GLU A 115 -9.17 -0.87 3.56
N ILE A 116 -8.08 -1.23 2.86
CA ILE A 116 -7.33 -0.27 2.02
C ILE A 116 -8.23 0.31 0.92
N VAL A 117 -9.02 -0.53 0.24
CA VAL A 117 -9.93 -0.08 -0.84
C VAL A 117 -11.02 0.85 -0.31
N LEU A 118 -11.58 0.54 0.87
CA LEU A 118 -12.65 1.33 1.49
C LEU A 118 -12.17 2.68 2.07
N ALA A 119 -10.87 2.80 2.37
CA ALA A 119 -10.26 3.98 2.98
C ALA A 119 -9.65 4.97 1.97
N ALA A 120 -9.89 4.74 0.67
CA ALA A 120 -9.43 5.60 -0.43
C ALA A 120 -10.10 6.98 -0.39
#